data_AF-A0A4Y2JJ45-F1
#
_entry.id   AF-A0A4Y2JJ45-F1
#
_cell.length_a   1.000
_cell.length_b   1.000
_cell.length_c   1.000
_cell.angle_alpha   90.00
_cell.angle_beta   90.00
_cell.angle_gamma   90.00
#
_symmetry.space_group_name_H-M   'P 1'
#
loop_
_entity.id
_entity.type
_entity.pdbx_description
1 polymer ?
#
loop_
_entity_poly.entity_id
_entity_poly.type
_entity_poly.pdbx_seq_one_letter_code
_entity_poly.pdbx_strand_id
1 'polypeptide(L)'
;MLYRTEHFIPDLKKINDEWGPIDSELGGPYIKFFTQSDEASQSLTKVLRTNDMGYFIIVPRSERPIKVVICGLPCDLNVDVLKKALVEEYEFVSDKVVQLT
;
A
#
# COMPACT_ATOMS: atom_id res chain seq x y z
N MET A 1 -6.42 -0.25 7.37
CA MET A 1 -7.08 0.85 8.12
C MET A 1 -8.56 0.82 7.79
N LEU A 2 -9.43 0.85 8.80
CA LEU A 2 -10.88 0.84 8.68
C LEU A 2 -11.43 2.25 8.97
N TYR A 3 -12.41 2.71 8.18
CA TYR A 3 -13.09 3.98 8.44
C TYR A 3 -13.92 3.88 9.73
N ARG A 4 -13.77 4.86 10.63
CA ARG A 4 -14.50 4.88 11.90
C ARG A 4 -15.91 5.41 11.67
N THR A 5 -16.88 4.50 11.72
CA THR A 5 -18.31 4.82 11.73
C THR A 5 -18.78 5.16 13.15
N GLU A 6 -20.01 5.66 13.30
CA GLU A 6 -20.63 5.82 14.63
C GLU A 6 -20.88 4.46 15.32
N HIS A 7 -20.94 3.38 14.53
CA HIS A 7 -21.16 2.00 14.98
C HIS A 7 -19.87 1.16 15.01
N PHE A 8 -18.71 1.80 15.16
CA PHE A 8 -17.42 1.10 15.07
C PHE A 8 -17.18 0.05 16.17
N ILE A 9 -17.81 0.18 17.35
CA ILE A 9 -17.67 -0.82 18.43
C ILE A 9 -18.30 -2.16 18.01
N PRO A 10 -19.56 -2.20 17.53
CA PRO A 10 -20.12 -3.38 16.88
C PRO A 10 -19.25 -3.95 15.76
N ASP A 11 -18.71 -3.09 14.88
CA ASP A 11 -17.85 -3.53 13.77
C ASP A 11 -16.59 -4.23 14.28
N LEU A 12 -15.94 -3.67 15.30
CA LEU A 12 -14.77 -4.28 15.94
C LEU A 12 -15.08 -5.61 16.61
N LYS A 13 -16.23 -5.74 17.28
CA LYS A 13 -16.67 -7.01 17.85
C LYS A 13 -16.84 -8.07 16.76
N LYS A 14 -17.53 -7.72 15.68
CA LYS A 14 -17.75 -8.61 14.54
C LYS A 14 -16.43 -9.09 13.92
N ILE A 15 -15.47 -8.18 13.72
CA ILE A 15 -14.14 -8.53 13.22
C ILE A 15 -13.42 -9.49 14.19
N ASN A 16 -13.46 -9.21 15.49
CA ASN A 16 -12.84 -10.08 16.49
C ASN A 16 -13.49 -11.47 16.56
N ASP A 17 -14.80 -11.56 16.36
CA ASP A 17 -15.54 -12.84 16.37
C ASP A 17 -15.24 -13.68 15.11
N GLU A 18 -15.10 -13.05 13.93
CA GLU A 18 -14.85 -13.74 12.66
C GLU A 18 -13.37 -14.06 12.41
N TRP A 19 -12.47 -13.15 12.77
CA TRP A 19 -11.04 -13.24 12.46
C TRP A 19 -10.17 -13.60 13.67
N GLY A 20 -10.63 -13.25 14.88
CA GLY A 20 -9.89 -13.38 16.13
C GLY A 20 -9.41 -12.03 16.68
N PRO A 21 -8.80 -12.02 17.88
CA PRO A 21 -8.36 -10.80 18.54
C PRO A 21 -7.41 -9.98 17.68
N ILE A 22 -7.79 -8.73 17.41
CA ILE A 22 -7.03 -7.82 16.56
C ILE A 22 -6.32 -6.76 17.40
N ASP A 23 -5.05 -6.51 17.08
CA ASP A 23 -4.34 -5.35 17.61
C ASP A 23 -4.75 -4.10 16.82
N SER A 24 -5.22 -3.08 17.52
CA SER A 24 -5.78 -1.89 16.90
C SER A 24 -5.53 -0.59 17.67
N GLU A 25 -5.37 0.49 16.92
CA GLU A 25 -5.15 1.84 17.45
C GLU A 25 -6.06 2.84 16.74
N LEU A 26 -6.59 3.81 17.49
CA LEU A 26 -7.33 4.92 16.92
C LEU A 26 -6.38 5.91 16.22
N GLY A 27 -6.63 6.15 14.93
CA GLY A 27 -5.84 7.06 14.09
C GLY A 27 -6.75 8.10 13.41
N GLY A 28 -7.23 9.08 14.16
CA GLY A 28 -8.12 10.13 13.64
C GLY A 28 -9.48 9.56 13.19
N PRO A 29 -9.89 9.74 11.92
CA PRO A 29 -11.14 9.17 11.41
C PRO A 29 -11.04 7.67 11.10
N TYR A 30 -9.92 7.03 11.42
CA TYR A 30 -9.66 5.62 11.11
C TYR A 30 -9.31 4.80 12.34
N ILE A 31 -9.53 3.50 12.23
CA ILE A 31 -8.97 2.48 13.11
C ILE A 31 -7.84 1.79 12.35
N LYS A 32 -6.63 1.83 12.91
CA LYS A 32 -5.47 1.10 12.40
C LYS A 32 -5.52 -0.32 12.94
N PHE A 33 -5.27 -1.27 12.06
CA PHE A 33 -5.08 -2.68 12.43
C PHE A 33 -3.64 -3.05 12.15
N PHE A 34 -3.04 -3.79 13.08
CA PHE A 34 -1.69 -4.30 12.95
C PHE A 34 -1.72 -5.81 12.76
N THR A 35 -1.10 -6.27 11.68
CA THR A 35 -0.99 -7.69 11.33
C THR A 35 0.48 -8.09 11.33
N GLN A 36 0.78 -9.31 11.77
CA GLN A 36 2.15 -9.80 11.90
C GLN A 36 2.75 -10.32 10.59
N SER A 37 1.93 -10.57 9.56
CA SER A 37 2.38 -11.04 8.25
C SER A 37 1.48 -10.55 7.11
N ASP A 38 1.95 -10.71 5.88
CA ASP A 38 1.19 -10.36 4.68
C ASP A 38 0.00 -11.28 4.48
N GLU A 39 0.10 -12.56 4.83
CA GLU A 39 -1.02 -13.52 4.80
C GLU A 39 -2.11 -13.12 5.80
N ALA A 40 -1.73 -12.68 7.00
CA ALA A 40 -2.65 -12.18 8.01
C ALA A 40 -3.37 -10.91 7.51
N SER A 41 -2.63 -9.99 6.88
CA SER A 41 -3.18 -8.79 6.24
C SER A 41 -4.18 -9.13 5.13
N GLN A 42 -3.85 -10.09 4.26
CA GLN A 42 -4.74 -10.55 3.19
C GLN A 42 -5.99 -11.24 3.75
N SER A 43 -5.84 -12.06 4.80
CA SER A 43 -6.96 -12.72 5.47
C SER A 43 -7.93 -11.70 6.10
N LEU A 44 -7.39 -10.72 6.84
CA LEU A 44 -8.19 -9.63 7.42
C LEU A 44 -8.90 -8.83 6.33
N THR A 45 -8.20 -8.51 5.25
CA THR A 45 -8.75 -7.80 4.09
C THR A 45 -9.95 -8.53 3.48
N LYS A 46 -9.91 -9.88 3.44
CA LYS A 46 -11.06 -10.68 2.99
C LYS A 46 -12.25 -10.51 3.92
N VAL A 47 -12.06 -10.57 5.23
CA VAL A 47 -13.13 -10.36 6.23
C VAL A 47 -13.76 -8.98 6.07
N LEU A 48 -12.94 -7.93 5.98
CA LEU A 48 -13.43 -6.56 5.80
C LEU A 48 -14.21 -6.40 4.49
N ARG A 49 -13.74 -7.05 3.40
CA ARG A 49 -14.43 -7.04 2.09
C ARG A 49 -15.76 -7.79 2.12
N THR A 50 -15.80 -8.98 2.73
CA THR A 50 -17.03 -9.78 2.84
C THR A 50 -18.12 -9.04 3.61
N ASN A 51 -17.72 -8.20 4.56
CA ASN A 51 -18.63 -7.43 5.39
C ASN A 51 -18.94 -6.03 4.84
N ASP A 52 -18.53 -5.72 3.60
CA ASP A 52 -18.71 -4.41 2.94
C ASP A 52 -18.25 -3.23 3.79
N MET A 53 -17.17 -3.44 4.55
CA MET A 53 -16.62 -2.41 5.42
C MET A 53 -15.70 -1.48 4.63
N GLY A 54 -15.82 -0.17 4.82
CA GLY A 54 -14.95 0.82 4.16
C GLY A 54 -13.52 0.77 4.72
N TYR A 55 -12.58 0.17 4.00
CA TYR A 55 -11.17 0.09 4.41
C TYR A 55 -10.22 0.52 3.30
N PHE A 56 -8.98 0.79 3.70
CA PHE A 56 -7.85 0.90 2.78
C PHE A 56 -6.60 0.26 3.40
N ILE A 57 -5.75 -0.27 2.52
CA ILE A 57 -4.51 -0.95 2.91
C ILE A 57 -3.37 0.05 2.79
N ILE A 58 -2.57 0.14 3.84
CA ILE A 58 -1.27 0.78 3.75
C ILE A 58 -0.33 -0.28 3.17
N VAL A 59 0.08 -0.11 1.91
CA VAL A 59 1.01 -1.04 1.26
C VAL A 59 2.30 -1.14 2.09
N PRO A 60 2.84 -2.34 2.35
CA PRO A 60 4.12 -2.52 3.04
C PRO A 60 5.23 -1.74 2.38
N ARG A 61 6.22 -1.24 3.15
CA ARG A 61 7.30 -0.43 2.60
C ARG A 61 8.12 -1.16 1.54
N SER A 62 8.25 -2.48 1.64
CA SER A 62 8.91 -3.35 0.66
C SER A 62 8.21 -3.38 -0.70
N GLU A 63 6.90 -3.23 -0.72
CA GLU A 63 6.07 -3.26 -1.94
C GLU A 63 5.81 -1.86 -2.52
N ARG A 64 6.12 -0.80 -1.77
CA ARG A 64 5.92 0.57 -2.26
C ARG A 64 6.94 0.87 -3.36
N PRO A 65 6.50 1.37 -4.53
CA PRO A 65 7.41 1.88 -5.55
C PRO A 65 8.36 2.93 -4.97
N ILE A 66 9.64 2.83 -5.30
CA ILE A 66 10.65 3.79 -4.89
C ILE A 66 10.79 4.84 -5.98
N LYS A 67 10.73 6.12 -5.60
CA LYS A 67 11.07 7.21 -6.49
C LYS A 67 12.57 7.49 -6.41
N VAL A 68 13.26 7.33 -7.53
CA VAL A 68 14.68 7.67 -7.69
C VAL A 68 14.80 8.91 -8.57
N VAL A 69 15.71 9.82 -8.21
CA VAL A 69 16.05 10.99 -9.02
C VAL A 69 17.50 10.81 -9.49
N ILE A 70 17.69 10.82 -10.82
CA ILE A 70 19.01 10.73 -11.44
C ILE A 70 19.37 12.13 -11.96
N CYS A 71 20.48 12.68 -11.46
CA CYS A 71 20.97 14.00 -11.84
C CYS A 71 22.23 13.88 -12.70
N GLY A 72 22.59 14.95 -13.42
CA GLY A 72 23.83 15.02 -14.21
C GLY A 72 23.74 14.35 -15.59
N LEU A 73 22.54 14.02 -16.05
CA LEU A 73 22.30 13.52 -17.40
C LEU A 73 22.32 14.69 -18.42
N PRO A 74 22.73 14.45 -19.68
CA PRO A 74 22.62 15.44 -20.74
C PRO A 74 21.18 15.93 -20.92
N CYS A 75 21.00 17.24 -21.18
CA CYS A 75 19.67 17.86 -21.31
C CYS A 75 18.86 17.33 -22.50
N ASP A 76 19.55 16.87 -23.53
CA ASP A 76 19.02 16.31 -24.77
C ASP A 76 18.84 14.78 -24.73
N LEU A 77 19.12 14.15 -23.59
CA LEU A 77 18.95 12.71 -23.44
C LEU A 77 17.47 12.34 -23.61
N ASN A 78 17.20 11.47 -24.59
CA ASN A 78 15.88 10.95 -24.82
C ASN A 78 15.43 10.03 -23.68
N VAL A 79 14.32 10.38 -23.03
CA VAL A 79 13.74 9.65 -21.90
C VAL A 79 13.41 8.19 -22.26
N ASP A 80 13.01 7.90 -23.50
CA ASP A 80 12.66 6.54 -23.91
C ASP A 80 13.88 5.66 -24.12
N VAL A 81 15.03 6.24 -24.52
CA VAL A 81 16.31 5.54 -24.56
C VAL A 81 16.74 5.18 -23.14
N LEU A 82 16.60 6.12 -22.19
CA LEU A 82 16.91 5.86 -20.79
C LEU A 82 16.01 4.77 -20.18
N LYS A 83 14.70 4.81 -20.44
CA LYS A 83 13.76 3.75 -20.03
C LYS A 83 14.20 2.39 -20.55
N LYS A 84 14.55 2.32 -21.84
CA LYS A 84 14.97 1.08 -22.48
C LYS A 84 16.23 0.53 -21.82
N ALA A 85 17.24 1.36 -21.59
CA ALA A 85 18.47 0.94 -20.90
C ALA A 85 18.18 0.44 -19.47
N LEU A 86 17.35 1.16 -18.69
CA LEU A 86 16.99 0.75 -17.32
C LEU A 86 16.33 -0.64 -17.27
N VAL A 87 15.47 -0.96 -18.23
CA VAL A 87 14.75 -2.24 -18.27
C VAL A 87 15.60 -3.34 -18.91
N GLU A 88 16.23 -3.09 -20.05
CA GLU A 88 16.91 -4.12 -20.84
C GLU A 88 18.35 -4.38 -20.40
N GLU A 89 19.09 -3.36 -19.95
CA GLU A 89 20.49 -3.52 -19.56
C GLU A 89 20.66 -3.75 -18.06
N TYR A 90 19.81 -3.11 -17.24
CA TYR A 90 19.91 -3.16 -15.78
C TYR A 90 18.80 -3.96 -15.11
N GLU A 91 17.87 -4.53 -15.88
CA GLU A 91 16.78 -5.37 -15.40
C GLU A 91 15.91 -4.72 -14.30
N PHE A 92 15.82 -3.39 -14.29
CA PHE A 92 14.95 -2.69 -13.35
C PHE A 92 13.49 -2.75 -13.79
N VAL A 93 12.59 -2.99 -12.83
CA VAL A 93 11.16 -2.78 -13.01
C VAL A 93 10.88 -1.28 -12.86
N SER A 94 10.46 -0.63 -13.94
CA SER A 94 10.13 0.80 -13.94
C SER A 94 8.66 1.02 -14.26
N ASP A 95 7.92 1.64 -13.34
CA ASP A 95 6.52 2.00 -13.55
C ASP A 95 6.39 3.27 -14.40
N LYS A 96 7.25 4.26 -14.11
CA LYS A 96 7.20 5.57 -14.75
C LYS A 96 8.57 6.24 -14.72
N VAL A 97 9.03 6.69 -15.87
CA VAL A 97 10.22 7.55 -16.01
C VAL A 97 9.78 8.86 -16.65
N VAL A 98 10.15 9.97 -16.01
CA VAL A 98 9.84 11.32 -16.45
C VAL A 98 11.07 12.20 -16.34
N GLN A 99 11.23 13.11 -17.30
CA GLN A 99 12.17 14.21 -17.17
C GLN A 99 11.56 15.26 -16.25
N LEU A 100 12.30 15.64 -15.22
CA LEU A 100 11.93 16.77 -14.38
C LEU A 100 12.30 18.04 -15.14
N THR A 101 11.34 18.95 -15.28
CA THR A 101 11.51 20.29 -15.88
C THR A 101 11.54 21.34 -14.78
#